data_AF-A0A7M3V938-F1
#
_entry.id   AF-A0A7M3V938-F1
#
_cell.length_a   1.000
_cell.length_b   1.000
_cell.length_c   1.000
_cell.angle_alpha   90.00
_cell.angle_beta   90.00
_cell.angle_gamma   90.00
#
_symmetry.space_group_name_H-M   'P 1'
#
loop_
_entity.id
_entity.type
_entity.pdbx_description
1 polymer ?
#
loop_
_entity_poly.entity_id
_entity_poly.type
_entity_poly.pdbx_seq_one_letter_code
_entity_poly.pdbx_strand_id
1 'polypeptide(L)'
;MLKISFLFFILFASIAYANVDEYKTKAKELHLSDERYWHLLLHINGGVSEIDDPRFFFAKNGKENAEAELDATLDALFNETRFDDNSSACKFPARKAWLQEKLDINDFPEVKCQEYDDTIEKLSPTSATLVFPAAHINSPASMFGHTFLRINSKYNSKLLAYAINYAADADPDKENAVGFALKGLFGGYFGKYSLLPYYDKLKEYRDTERRDIWEYDLNLSQEEVMRMVRHIWELNGTKSYYYFFTENCSYNMLWLMEIARPSTHIREHFAYQVIPLESVHATNEEDLIAKEFYRPSKRTILLKYEELIKDQNIHFVKELQEDDKLNLTLLEDQNISTQQKQYIYEAAIEYLEYSFSRNEMKKEKYLDLFYKLSSSRAKLGKGEKLNFPNPENPLKSHRAVKFTVGGAMRDSSYYTVLGIRPAYHTLEDPQYGFLRGTQIEFLNIELGATEDSLKIEDLTVLSIKSIAQRTKLFSPFSWRTKFGWDKNYVDTKANFSASVGAGFSWGNELGYLYMMVDPIYYVADKSAGGIGASFGFDIDKYKSFKTNVEFTQRYYDTGDEQLLISAVQSVNMAQNFQLKAKYEYKEKYILREKKQEDNFRILLNYYF
;
A
#
# COMPACT_ATOMS: atom_id res chain seq x y z
N MET A 1 78.18 59.14 -0.09
CA MET A 1 77.39 59.94 0.87
C MET A 1 75.92 59.58 0.68
N LEU A 2 75.24 59.12 1.75
CA LEU A 2 73.78 59.06 2.02
C LEU A 2 72.87 58.42 0.94
N LYS A 3 71.87 57.55 1.18
CA LYS A 3 71.08 57.03 2.32
C LYS A 3 70.36 55.77 1.77
N ILE A 4 70.43 54.59 2.40
CA ILE A 4 69.37 53.95 3.21
C ILE A 4 67.93 54.25 2.73
N SER A 5 67.20 53.25 2.21
CA SER A 5 66.17 52.55 2.99
C SER A 5 65.47 51.41 2.23
N PHE A 6 65.34 50.29 2.93
CA PHE A 6 64.36 49.19 2.81
C PHE A 6 63.03 49.54 2.12
N LEU A 7 62.59 48.70 1.17
CA LEU A 7 61.17 48.41 0.92
C LEU A 7 61.07 46.97 0.39
N PHE A 8 60.91 46.01 1.30
CA PHE A 8 59.63 45.35 1.63
C PHE A 8 59.15 44.36 0.57
N PHE A 9 59.52 43.11 0.84
CA PHE A 9 59.05 41.87 0.24
C PHE A 9 57.56 41.68 0.62
N ILE A 10 56.64 42.03 -0.26
CA ILE A 10 55.25 41.55 -0.21
C ILE A 10 54.90 41.07 -1.61
N LEU A 11 55.33 39.86 -1.95
CA LEU A 11 54.64 39.08 -2.96
C LEU A 11 53.42 38.52 -2.26
N PHE A 12 52.27 39.16 -2.50
CA PHE A 12 50.96 38.67 -2.08
C PHE A 12 50.78 37.25 -2.61
N ALA A 13 50.65 36.29 -1.68
CA ALA A 13 49.96 35.05 -1.96
C ALA A 13 48.48 35.41 -2.15
N SER A 14 48.09 35.72 -3.38
CA SER A 14 46.70 35.74 -3.80
C SER A 14 46.22 34.29 -3.86
N ILE A 15 45.88 33.74 -2.69
CA ILE A 15 44.97 32.60 -2.60
C ILE A 15 43.63 33.15 -3.10
N ALA A 16 43.24 32.75 -4.31
CA ALA A 16 41.95 33.03 -4.86
C ALA A 16 40.90 32.35 -3.98
N TYR A 17 40.35 33.06 -3.00
CA TYR A 17 39.02 32.75 -2.51
C TYR A 17 38.07 33.21 -3.61
N ALA A 18 37.50 32.27 -4.38
CA ALA A 18 36.35 32.60 -5.19
C ALA A 18 35.28 33.18 -4.26
N ASN A 19 34.77 34.35 -4.60
CA ASN A 19 33.78 34.99 -3.76
C ASN A 19 32.46 34.24 -3.96
N VAL A 20 31.87 33.70 -2.88
CA VAL A 20 30.54 33.07 -2.90
C VAL A 20 29.49 33.95 -3.59
N ASP A 21 29.66 35.28 -3.54
CA ASP A 21 28.81 36.25 -4.24
C ASP A 21 28.80 36.07 -5.77
N GLU A 22 29.92 35.63 -6.37
CA GLU A 22 30.02 35.36 -7.81
C GLU A 22 29.15 34.15 -8.18
N TYR A 23 29.24 33.07 -7.40
CA TYR A 23 28.41 31.88 -7.62
C TYR A 23 26.93 32.14 -7.37
N LYS A 24 26.58 32.96 -6.37
CA LYS A 24 25.19 33.42 -6.17
C LYS A 24 24.67 34.23 -7.35
N THR A 25 25.49 35.16 -7.87
CA THR A 25 25.13 35.94 -9.06
C THR A 25 24.89 35.03 -10.26
N LYS A 26 25.80 34.08 -10.51
CA LYS A 26 25.66 33.08 -11.58
C LYS A 26 24.42 32.20 -11.39
N ALA A 27 24.11 31.79 -10.15
CA ALA A 27 22.91 31.01 -9.86
C ALA A 27 21.61 31.77 -10.21
N LYS A 28 21.59 33.08 -9.97
CA LYS A 28 20.46 33.96 -10.33
C LYS A 28 20.35 34.16 -11.84
N GLU A 29 21.47 34.36 -12.53
CA GLU A 29 21.49 34.45 -14.00
C GLU A 29 21.00 33.17 -14.69
N LEU A 30 21.30 32.01 -14.09
CA LEU A 30 20.82 30.70 -14.56
C LEU A 30 19.42 30.35 -14.06
N HIS A 31 18.78 31.20 -13.25
CA HIS A 31 17.47 30.95 -12.65
C HIS A 31 17.41 29.61 -11.88
N LEU A 32 18.49 29.24 -11.19
CA LEU A 32 18.59 27.95 -10.51
C LEU A 32 17.54 27.78 -9.40
N SER A 33 17.11 28.88 -8.76
CA SER A 33 16.06 28.85 -7.75
C SER A 33 14.70 28.41 -8.29
N ASP A 34 14.47 28.60 -9.60
CA ASP A 34 13.22 28.23 -10.28
C ASP A 34 13.32 26.85 -10.98
N GLU A 35 14.52 26.26 -11.00
CA GLU A 35 14.71 24.94 -11.61
C GLU A 35 13.94 23.87 -10.85
N ARG A 36 13.23 23.02 -11.60
CA ARG A 36 12.44 21.90 -11.06
C ARG A 36 13.23 21.02 -10.09
N TYR A 37 14.50 20.74 -10.39
CA TYR A 37 15.29 19.87 -9.53
C TYR A 37 15.59 20.50 -8.16
N TRP A 38 15.73 21.82 -8.09
CA TRP A 38 15.87 22.52 -6.82
C TRP A 38 14.58 22.39 -5.99
N HIS A 39 13.43 22.59 -6.62
CA HIS A 39 12.13 22.38 -5.99
C HIS A 39 11.95 20.94 -5.50
N LEU A 40 12.45 19.95 -6.25
CA LEU A 40 12.47 18.55 -5.81
C LEU A 40 13.32 18.33 -4.56
N LEU A 41 14.55 18.85 -4.55
CA LEU A 41 15.44 18.74 -3.39
C LEU A 41 14.88 19.44 -2.15
N LEU A 42 14.03 20.45 -2.33
CA LEU A 42 13.36 21.15 -1.24
C LEU A 42 11.95 20.63 -0.92
N HIS A 43 11.44 19.62 -1.65
CA HIS A 43 10.07 19.11 -1.50
C HIS A 43 8.99 20.21 -1.65
N ILE A 44 9.21 21.15 -2.58
CA ILE A 44 8.30 22.28 -2.81
C ILE A 44 7.07 21.84 -3.62
N ASN A 45 5.89 22.00 -3.02
CA ASN A 45 4.60 21.84 -3.66
C ASN A 45 3.76 23.10 -3.46
N GLY A 46 3.18 23.65 -4.53
CA GLY A 46 2.42 24.90 -4.43
C GLY A 46 3.22 26.11 -3.92
N GLY A 47 4.55 26.10 -4.07
CA GLY A 47 5.45 27.19 -3.63
C GLY A 47 5.93 27.10 -2.18
N VAL A 48 5.53 26.06 -1.42
CA VAL A 48 5.98 25.83 -0.04
C VAL A 48 6.52 24.41 0.08
N SER A 49 7.59 24.21 0.84
CA SER A 49 8.10 22.88 1.13
C SER A 49 7.16 22.09 2.04
N GLU A 50 6.97 20.81 1.73
CA GLU A 50 6.25 19.83 2.55
C GLU A 50 7.13 19.27 3.70
N ILE A 51 8.42 19.58 3.74
CA ILE A 51 9.26 19.32 4.91
C ILE A 51 9.01 20.37 6.00
N ASP A 52 8.64 19.90 7.19
CA ASP A 52 8.27 20.75 8.33
C ASP A 52 9.41 20.98 9.32
N ASP A 53 10.50 20.22 9.22
CA ASP A 53 11.64 20.34 10.12
C ASP A 53 12.50 21.57 9.78
N PRO A 54 12.60 22.59 10.66
CA PRO A 54 13.41 23.77 10.38
C PRO A 54 14.90 23.46 10.19
N ARG A 55 15.38 22.32 10.71
CA ARG A 55 16.78 21.89 10.59
C ARG A 55 17.14 21.44 9.16
N PHE A 56 16.15 21.23 8.31
CA PHE A 56 16.35 20.90 6.89
C PHE A 56 16.73 22.13 6.05
N PHE A 57 16.43 23.34 6.53
CA PHE A 57 16.71 24.59 5.81
C PHE A 57 17.88 25.33 6.42
N PHE A 58 18.74 25.89 5.56
CA PHE A 58 19.77 26.83 5.99
C PHE A 58 19.19 28.23 6.21
N ALA A 59 18.27 28.66 5.34
CA ALA A 59 17.58 29.93 5.46
C ALA A 59 16.39 29.82 6.43
N LYS A 60 16.20 30.84 7.27
CA LYS A 60 15.05 30.89 8.21
C LYS A 60 13.70 30.84 7.50
N ASN A 61 13.61 31.38 6.29
CA ASN A 61 12.44 31.37 5.42
C ASN A 61 12.59 30.39 4.24
N GLY A 62 13.55 29.46 4.29
CA GLY A 62 13.85 28.54 3.17
C GLY A 62 12.68 27.62 2.80
N LYS A 63 11.79 27.34 3.76
CA LYS A 63 10.54 26.59 3.52
C LYS A 63 9.62 27.26 2.50
N GLU A 64 9.61 28.60 2.43
CA GLU A 64 8.70 29.39 1.59
C GLU A 64 9.46 30.20 0.51
N ASN A 65 10.79 30.14 0.52
CA ASN A 65 11.63 30.93 -0.38
C ASN A 65 12.82 30.11 -0.87
N ALA A 66 12.65 29.52 -2.05
CA ALA A 66 13.64 28.67 -2.70
C ALA A 66 14.94 29.43 -3.05
N GLU A 67 14.85 30.71 -3.43
CA GLU A 67 16.03 31.54 -3.73
C GLU A 67 16.85 31.80 -2.47
N ALA A 68 16.20 32.18 -1.37
CA ALA A 68 16.86 32.40 -0.09
C ALA A 68 17.54 31.12 0.43
N GLU A 69 16.90 29.95 0.25
CA GLU A 69 17.50 28.67 0.62
C GLU A 69 18.70 28.32 -0.27
N LEU A 70 18.65 28.66 -1.57
CA LEU A 70 19.77 28.42 -2.49
C LEU A 70 20.98 29.29 -2.10
N ASP A 71 20.76 30.58 -1.90
CA ASP A 71 21.80 31.52 -1.47
C ASP A 71 22.42 31.09 -0.12
N ALA A 72 21.58 30.66 0.84
CA ALA A 72 22.05 30.18 2.14
C ALA A 72 22.77 28.83 2.05
N THR A 73 22.37 27.95 1.12
CA THR A 73 23.08 26.69 0.85
C THR A 73 24.48 26.96 0.31
N LEU A 74 24.63 27.89 -0.64
CA LEU A 74 25.95 28.31 -1.14
C LEU A 74 26.81 28.88 -0.01
N ASP A 75 26.25 29.78 0.82
CA ASP A 75 26.97 30.32 1.98
C ASP A 75 27.45 29.22 2.93
N ALA A 76 26.60 28.24 3.24
CA ALA A 76 26.92 27.16 4.15
C ALA A 76 28.00 26.22 3.61
N LEU A 77 27.99 25.94 2.30
CA LEU A 77 28.97 25.09 1.63
C LEU A 77 30.34 25.78 1.46
N PHE A 78 30.38 27.09 1.20
CA PHE A 78 31.65 27.84 1.08
C PHE A 78 32.24 28.25 2.43
N ASN A 79 31.40 28.51 3.44
CA ASN A 79 31.83 28.94 4.77
C ASN A 79 31.73 27.82 5.81
N GLU A 80 32.29 26.65 5.48
CA GLU A 80 32.31 25.51 6.41
C GLU A 80 33.00 25.87 7.73
N THR A 81 32.27 25.67 8.83
CA THR A 81 32.81 25.86 10.19
C THR A 81 33.25 24.55 10.84
N ARG A 82 32.87 23.43 10.23
CA ARG A 82 33.23 22.07 10.63
C ARG A 82 33.73 21.32 9.40
N PHE A 83 34.67 20.40 9.61
CA PHE A 83 35.30 19.62 8.55
C PHE A 83 35.19 18.11 8.80
N ASP A 84 34.15 17.73 9.55
CA ASP A 84 33.75 16.36 9.89
C ASP A 84 32.33 16.06 9.35
N ASP A 85 31.74 14.94 9.76
CA ASP A 85 30.39 14.51 9.37
C ASP A 85 29.27 15.52 9.67
N ASN A 86 29.52 16.52 10.52
CA ASN A 86 28.56 17.58 10.82
C ASN A 86 28.66 18.80 9.92
N SER A 87 29.61 18.84 8.98
CA SER A 87 29.74 19.91 7.97
C SER A 87 28.49 19.99 7.09
N SER A 88 28.27 21.15 6.48
CA SER A 88 27.11 21.42 5.63
C SER A 88 27.12 20.49 4.40
N ALA A 89 28.29 20.31 3.81
CA ALA A 89 28.55 19.43 2.68
C ALA A 89 28.27 17.94 2.98
N CYS A 90 28.56 17.46 4.20
CA CYS A 90 28.25 16.09 4.59
C CYS A 90 26.76 15.89 4.92
N LYS A 91 26.06 16.94 5.37
CA LYS A 91 24.61 16.88 5.62
C LYS A 91 23.78 16.96 4.35
N PHE A 92 24.22 17.75 3.37
CA PHE A 92 23.50 18.00 2.12
C PHE A 92 24.29 17.61 0.86
N PRO A 93 24.68 16.33 0.71
CA PRO A 93 25.48 15.87 -0.43
C PRO A 93 24.73 15.93 -1.77
N ALA A 94 23.40 15.88 -1.80
CA ALA A 94 22.63 16.00 -3.06
C ALA A 94 22.63 17.45 -3.53
N ARG A 95 22.37 18.40 -2.63
CA ARG A 95 22.44 19.85 -2.93
C ARG A 95 23.84 20.26 -3.35
N LYS A 96 24.88 19.79 -2.64
CA LYS A 96 26.28 20.02 -3.01
C LYS A 96 26.56 19.50 -4.42
N ALA A 97 26.26 18.23 -4.70
CA ALA A 97 26.55 17.62 -6.00
C ALA A 97 25.86 18.36 -7.16
N TRP A 98 24.60 18.77 -6.96
CA TRP A 98 23.85 19.51 -7.97
C TRP A 98 24.39 20.91 -8.22
N LEU A 99 24.67 21.67 -7.15
CA LEU A 99 25.25 23.01 -7.28
C LEU A 99 26.65 22.94 -7.91
N GLN A 100 27.44 21.92 -7.57
CA GLN A 100 28.74 21.69 -8.16
C GLN A 100 28.66 21.51 -9.67
N GLU A 101 27.71 20.69 -10.14
CA GLU A 101 27.46 20.45 -11.57
C GLU A 101 26.96 21.72 -12.28
N LYS A 102 25.94 22.39 -11.72
CA LYS A 102 25.27 23.52 -12.37
C LYS A 102 26.13 24.78 -12.46
N LEU A 103 26.97 25.00 -11.46
CA LEU A 103 27.79 26.21 -11.36
C LEU A 103 29.25 25.97 -11.75
N ASP A 104 29.64 24.74 -12.09
CA ASP A 104 31.03 24.34 -12.40
C ASP A 104 31.99 24.70 -11.25
N ILE A 105 31.56 24.39 -10.02
CA ILE A 105 32.34 24.68 -8.81
C ILE A 105 33.40 23.60 -8.64
N ASN A 106 34.67 24.00 -8.55
CA ASN A 106 35.80 23.08 -8.37
C ASN A 106 36.57 23.33 -7.07
N ASP A 107 36.12 24.29 -6.27
CA ASP A 107 36.84 24.87 -5.13
C ASP A 107 36.01 24.89 -3.84
N PHE A 108 35.00 24.03 -3.72
CA PHE A 108 34.36 23.79 -2.42
C PHE A 108 35.41 23.37 -1.38
N PRO A 109 35.30 23.83 -0.12
CA PRO A 109 36.16 23.36 0.97
C PRO A 109 36.17 21.83 1.06
N GLU A 110 37.36 21.25 1.19
CA GLU A 110 37.51 19.81 1.41
C GLU A 110 37.03 19.44 2.81
N VAL A 111 36.01 18.58 2.87
CA VAL A 111 35.45 18.03 4.12
C VAL A 111 35.54 16.52 4.13
N LYS A 112 35.65 15.91 5.31
CA LYS A 112 35.64 14.45 5.46
C LYS A 112 34.26 13.99 5.94
N CYS A 113 33.55 13.26 5.08
CA CYS A 113 32.21 12.72 5.36
C CYS A 113 32.27 11.22 5.61
N GLN A 114 33.02 10.80 6.64
CA GLN A 114 33.27 9.38 6.91
C GLN A 114 31.99 8.57 7.06
N GLU A 115 31.00 9.04 7.81
CA GLU A 115 29.73 8.31 7.99
C GLU A 115 28.94 8.17 6.69
N TYR A 116 28.93 9.22 5.87
CA TYR A 116 28.30 9.21 4.56
C TYR A 116 29.02 8.23 3.63
N ASP A 117 30.34 8.34 3.51
CA ASP A 117 31.17 7.52 2.63
C ASP A 117 31.06 6.02 3.01
N ASP A 118 31.15 5.70 4.31
CA ASP A 118 30.97 4.33 4.83
C ASP A 118 29.56 3.79 4.50
N THR A 119 28.54 4.64 4.61
CA THR A 119 27.15 4.28 4.29
C THR A 119 26.96 4.00 2.80
N ILE A 120 27.51 4.85 1.93
CA ILE A 120 27.44 4.67 0.48
C ILE A 120 28.23 3.45 0.04
N GLU A 121 29.41 3.20 0.61
CA GLU A 121 30.20 2.01 0.33
C GLU A 121 29.44 0.74 0.72
N LYS A 122 28.85 0.72 1.92
CA LYS A 122 28.05 -0.40 2.41
C LYS A 122 26.81 -0.65 1.56
N LEU A 123 26.10 0.41 1.18
CA LEU A 123 24.91 0.33 0.35
C LEU A 123 25.26 -0.09 -1.10
N SER A 124 26.37 0.40 -1.64
CA SER A 124 26.84 0.17 -3.01
C SER A 124 25.70 0.21 -4.05
N PRO A 125 24.94 1.32 -4.14
CA PRO A 125 23.69 1.38 -4.92
C PRO A 125 23.92 1.21 -6.42
N THR A 126 23.16 0.32 -7.06
CA THR A 126 23.27 0.04 -8.51
C THR A 126 21.95 0.18 -9.26
N SER A 127 20.83 -0.22 -8.65
CA SER A 127 19.48 -0.07 -9.21
C SER A 127 18.45 0.09 -8.10
N ALA A 128 17.21 0.43 -8.45
CA ALA A 128 16.10 0.53 -7.51
C ALA A 128 14.90 -0.30 -7.97
N THR A 129 14.10 -0.75 -7.01
CA THR A 129 12.88 -1.54 -7.23
C THR A 129 11.74 -0.92 -6.42
N LEU A 130 10.61 -0.63 -7.05
CA LEU A 130 9.37 -0.28 -6.36
C LEU A 130 8.72 -1.57 -5.88
N VAL A 131 8.48 -1.67 -4.56
CA VAL A 131 7.91 -2.86 -3.94
C VAL A 131 6.49 -2.54 -3.49
N PHE A 132 5.54 -3.35 -3.94
CA PHE A 132 4.13 -3.27 -3.60
C PHE A 132 3.67 -4.57 -2.91
N PRO A 133 3.68 -4.61 -1.57
CA PRO A 133 2.91 -5.59 -0.83
C PRO A 133 1.42 -5.35 -1.06
N ALA A 134 0.73 -6.35 -1.62
CA ALA A 134 -0.69 -6.29 -1.93
C ALA A 134 -1.54 -6.14 -0.65
N ALA A 135 -2.86 -5.97 -0.83
CA ALA A 135 -3.81 -5.85 0.28
C ALA A 135 -3.73 -7.02 1.27
N HIS A 136 -3.98 -6.75 2.55
CA HIS A 136 -4.13 -7.78 3.57
C HIS A 136 -5.58 -8.08 3.87
N ILE A 137 -6.00 -9.34 3.74
CA ILE A 137 -7.33 -9.74 4.18
C ILE A 137 -7.38 -9.87 5.72
N ASN A 138 -8.36 -9.21 6.36
CA ASN A 138 -8.56 -9.11 7.81
C ASN A 138 -7.65 -8.14 8.60
N SER A 139 -7.04 -7.14 7.95
CA SER A 139 -6.41 -5.99 8.65
C SER A 139 -6.82 -4.67 8.00
N PRO A 140 -7.72 -3.86 8.60
CA PRO A 140 -8.18 -2.60 8.01
C PRO A 140 -7.03 -1.66 7.62
N ALA A 141 -6.02 -1.52 8.47
CA ALA A 141 -4.86 -0.66 8.23
C ALA A 141 -3.97 -1.15 7.07
N SER A 142 -3.94 -2.47 6.82
CA SER A 142 -3.11 -3.09 5.78
C SER A 142 -3.90 -3.46 4.52
N MET A 143 -5.23 -3.31 4.52
CA MET A 143 -6.12 -3.55 3.36
C MET A 143 -5.82 -2.60 2.21
N PHE A 144 -5.27 -1.42 2.50
CA PHE A 144 -4.90 -0.40 1.52
C PHE A 144 -3.71 -0.78 0.63
N GLY A 145 -2.93 -1.80 1.03
CA GLY A 145 -1.61 -2.05 0.44
C GLY A 145 -0.57 -1.07 0.99
N HIS A 146 0.65 -1.18 0.47
CA HIS A 146 1.76 -0.28 0.82
C HIS A 146 2.71 -0.19 -0.38
N THR A 147 3.42 0.92 -0.58
CA THR A 147 4.58 0.95 -1.48
C THR A 147 5.81 1.50 -0.77
N PHE A 148 6.96 0.95 -1.14
CA PHE A 148 8.26 1.37 -0.65
C PHE A 148 9.34 1.06 -1.69
N LEU A 149 10.50 1.69 -1.56
CA LEU A 149 11.62 1.48 -2.50
C LEU A 149 12.65 0.53 -1.90
N ARG A 150 13.18 -0.38 -2.73
CA ARG A 150 14.36 -1.18 -2.42
C ARG A 150 15.54 -0.70 -3.25
N ILE A 151 16.65 -0.38 -2.58
CA ILE A 151 17.92 -0.08 -3.24
C ILE A 151 18.72 -1.38 -3.37
N ASN A 152 18.96 -1.77 -4.61
CA ASN A 152 19.75 -2.93 -4.94
C ASN A 152 21.24 -2.57 -4.91
N SER A 153 22.04 -3.50 -4.43
CA SER A 153 23.48 -3.34 -4.36
C SER A 153 24.19 -4.17 -5.43
N LYS A 154 25.49 -3.93 -5.61
CA LYS A 154 26.37 -4.80 -6.43
C LYS A 154 26.42 -6.26 -5.95
N TYR A 155 26.01 -6.52 -4.70
CA TYR A 155 25.96 -7.87 -4.15
C TYR A 155 24.71 -8.58 -4.68
N ASN A 156 24.88 -9.72 -5.36
CA ASN A 156 23.79 -10.48 -6.00
C ASN A 156 22.75 -11.11 -5.04
N SER A 157 22.67 -10.66 -3.78
CA SER A 157 21.71 -11.15 -2.79
C SER A 157 20.70 -10.06 -2.43
N LYS A 158 19.43 -10.29 -2.78
CA LYS A 158 18.30 -9.43 -2.38
C LYS A 158 18.20 -9.25 -0.85
N LEU A 159 18.71 -10.20 -0.05
CA LEU A 159 18.67 -10.13 1.42
C LEU A 159 19.66 -9.10 1.99
N LEU A 160 20.66 -8.68 1.21
CA LEU A 160 21.62 -7.64 1.57
C LEU A 160 21.21 -6.26 1.06
N ALA A 161 20.06 -6.16 0.38
CA ALA A 161 19.51 -4.90 -0.09
C ALA A 161 18.88 -4.12 1.07
N TYR A 162 18.69 -2.82 0.86
CA TYR A 162 18.04 -1.94 1.82
C TYR A 162 16.68 -1.47 1.31
N ALA A 163 15.71 -1.37 2.20
CA ALA A 163 14.39 -0.80 1.99
C ALA A 163 14.35 0.63 2.54
N ILE A 164 13.89 1.56 1.72
CA ILE A 164 13.54 2.91 2.14
C ILE A 164 12.05 2.90 2.46
N ASN A 165 11.71 3.17 3.70
CA ASN A 165 10.34 3.18 4.18
C ASN A 165 10.01 4.54 4.79
N TYR A 166 8.79 5.02 4.54
CA TYR A 166 8.23 6.20 5.19
C TYR A 166 7.01 5.78 6.00
N ALA A 167 6.98 6.12 7.30
CA ALA A 167 5.91 5.71 8.21
C ALA A 167 5.63 6.79 9.25
N ALA A 168 4.39 6.78 9.76
CA ALA A 168 3.99 7.62 10.87
C ALA A 168 4.74 7.22 12.16
N ASP A 169 5.27 8.24 12.86
CA ASP A 169 5.91 8.12 14.17
C ASP A 169 4.84 8.04 15.27
N ALA A 170 4.13 6.92 15.33
CA ALA A 170 3.13 6.64 16.36
C ALA A 170 3.67 5.68 17.42
N ASP A 171 3.33 5.92 18.69
CA ASP A 171 3.68 5.05 19.82
C ASP A 171 2.56 4.01 20.02
N PRO A 172 2.77 2.73 19.65
CA PRO A 172 1.72 1.71 19.70
C PRO A 172 1.25 1.40 21.13
N ASP A 173 2.09 1.67 22.14
CA ASP A 173 1.81 1.36 23.54
C ASP A 173 0.93 2.43 24.21
N LYS A 174 0.75 3.60 23.56
CA LYS A 174 0.00 4.74 24.11
C LYS A 174 -1.30 5.06 23.38
N GLU A 175 -1.56 4.45 22.24
CA GLU A 175 -2.71 4.82 21.40
C GLU A 175 -3.60 3.62 21.06
N ASN A 176 -4.92 3.80 21.22
CA ASN A 176 -5.89 2.82 20.76
C ASN A 176 -6.10 2.94 19.23
N ALA A 177 -6.51 1.85 18.59
CA ALA A 177 -6.63 1.77 17.12
C ALA A 177 -7.57 2.84 16.51
N VAL A 178 -8.60 3.26 17.25
CA VAL A 178 -9.54 4.30 16.81
C VAL A 178 -8.91 5.68 16.88
N GLY A 179 -8.20 6.00 17.96
CA GLY A 179 -7.44 7.24 18.11
C GLY A 179 -6.33 7.36 17.06
N PHE A 180 -5.68 6.23 16.75
CA PHE A 180 -4.69 6.15 15.68
C PHE A 180 -5.27 6.49 14.31
N ALA A 181 -6.40 5.87 13.96
CA ALA A 181 -7.08 6.15 12.70
C ALA A 181 -7.54 7.63 12.60
N LEU A 182 -8.16 8.18 13.65
CA LEU A 182 -8.63 9.57 13.64
C LEU A 182 -7.46 10.57 13.54
N LYS A 183 -6.39 10.40 14.31
CA LYS A 183 -5.21 11.28 14.22
C LYS A 183 -4.55 11.18 12.83
N GLY A 184 -4.44 9.98 12.27
CA GLY A 184 -3.86 9.76 10.96
C GLY A 184 -4.66 10.40 9.81
N LEU A 185 -5.99 10.44 9.94
CA LEU A 185 -6.87 11.11 8.98
C LEU A 185 -6.70 12.64 8.97
N PHE A 186 -6.34 13.25 10.11
CA PHE A 186 -6.24 14.70 10.26
C PHE A 186 -4.79 15.23 10.39
N GLY A 187 -3.77 14.44 10.02
CA GLY A 187 -2.37 14.88 10.04
C GLY A 187 -1.73 14.97 11.43
N GLY A 188 -2.23 14.18 12.38
CA GLY A 188 -1.78 14.21 13.78
C GLY A 188 -0.44 13.53 14.06
N TYR A 189 0.26 13.04 13.03
CA TYR A 189 1.57 12.39 13.15
C TYR A 189 2.62 13.09 12.32
N PHE A 190 3.87 12.97 12.76
CA PHE A 190 5.01 13.21 11.91
C PHE A 190 5.41 11.90 11.22
N GLY A 191 5.70 11.97 9.92
CA GLY A 191 6.32 10.87 9.19
C GLY A 191 7.84 10.98 9.24
N LYS A 192 8.49 9.82 9.08
CA LYS A 192 9.96 9.72 9.02
C LYS A 192 10.39 8.72 7.97
N TYR A 193 11.48 9.05 7.28
CA TYR A 193 12.21 8.11 6.44
C TYR A 193 13.05 7.17 7.30
N SER A 194 13.16 5.92 6.87
CA SER A 194 13.97 4.88 7.51
C SER A 194 14.62 4.01 6.46
N LEU A 195 15.90 3.71 6.65
CA LEU A 195 16.66 2.78 5.83
C LEU A 195 16.85 1.48 6.61
N LEU A 196 16.16 0.42 6.19
CA LEU A 196 16.09 -0.85 6.91
C LEU A 196 16.57 -2.00 6.03
N PRO A 197 17.14 -3.07 6.58
CA PRO A 197 17.44 -4.26 5.78
C PRO A 197 16.18 -4.80 5.10
N TYR A 198 16.27 -5.11 3.80
CA TYR A 198 15.09 -5.56 3.03
C TYR A 198 14.53 -6.89 3.55
N TYR A 199 15.37 -7.76 4.09
CA TYR A 199 14.91 -9.03 4.67
C TYR A 199 13.96 -8.83 5.86
N ASP A 200 14.12 -7.76 6.64
CA ASP A 200 13.22 -7.44 7.76
C ASP A 200 11.84 -7.05 7.22
N LYS A 201 11.79 -6.26 6.14
CA LYS A 201 10.52 -5.91 5.46
C LYS A 201 9.87 -7.09 4.78
N LEU A 202 10.65 -8.01 4.22
CA LEU A 202 10.11 -9.28 3.73
C LEU A 202 9.50 -10.10 4.86
N LYS A 203 10.16 -10.18 6.02
CA LYS A 203 9.62 -10.90 7.18
C LYS A 203 8.32 -10.26 7.68
N GLU A 204 8.28 -8.93 7.78
CA GLU A 204 7.06 -8.19 8.14
C GLU A 204 5.91 -8.49 7.17
N TYR A 205 6.10 -8.24 5.88
CA TYR A 205 4.99 -8.30 4.91
C TYR A 205 4.64 -9.70 4.44
N ARG A 206 5.64 -10.52 4.10
CA ARG A 206 5.42 -11.87 3.56
C ARG A 206 5.08 -12.87 4.66
N ASP A 207 5.74 -12.77 5.81
CA ASP A 207 5.69 -13.80 6.85
C ASP A 207 4.69 -13.49 7.96
N THR A 208 4.73 -12.27 8.50
CA THR A 208 3.81 -11.84 9.57
C THR A 208 2.48 -11.40 8.99
N GLU A 209 2.49 -10.47 8.03
CA GLU A 209 1.26 -9.97 7.43
C GLU A 209 0.69 -10.96 6.42
N ARG A 210 1.46 -11.85 5.79
CA ARG A 210 0.96 -12.82 4.78
C ARG A 210 0.44 -12.14 3.51
N ARG A 211 1.14 -11.10 3.07
CA ARG A 211 0.82 -10.37 1.83
C ARG A 211 1.70 -10.87 0.72
N ASP A 212 1.09 -11.16 -0.42
CA ASP A 212 1.87 -11.38 -1.62
C ASP A 212 2.52 -10.06 -2.04
N ILE A 213 3.71 -10.12 -2.62
CA ILE A 213 4.51 -8.94 -2.93
C ILE A 213 4.79 -8.90 -4.43
N TRP A 214 4.54 -7.74 -5.03
CA TRP A 214 5.00 -7.40 -6.35
C TRP A 214 6.23 -6.50 -6.27
N GLU A 215 7.29 -6.88 -6.97
CA GLU A 215 8.54 -6.13 -7.07
C GLU A 215 8.68 -5.64 -8.53
N TYR A 216 8.73 -4.33 -8.72
CA TYR A 216 8.86 -3.67 -10.02
C TYR A 216 10.24 -3.05 -10.14
N ASP A 217 11.13 -3.68 -10.91
CA ASP A 217 12.47 -3.13 -11.14
C ASP A 217 12.35 -1.87 -11.99
N LEU A 218 12.93 -0.78 -11.49
CA LEU A 218 12.87 0.52 -12.17
C LEU A 218 13.99 0.62 -13.21
N ASN A 219 13.71 1.24 -14.35
CA ASN A 219 14.68 1.48 -15.42
C ASN A 219 15.59 2.70 -15.14
N LEU A 220 15.97 2.91 -13.88
CA LEU A 220 16.87 3.98 -13.46
C LEU A 220 18.33 3.58 -13.68
N SER A 221 19.13 4.54 -14.18
CA SER A 221 20.58 4.40 -14.24
C SER A 221 21.20 4.47 -12.84
N GLN A 222 22.43 3.98 -12.71
CA GLN A 222 23.16 4.02 -11.44
C GLN A 222 23.33 5.46 -10.91
N GLU A 223 23.55 6.45 -11.79
CA GLU A 223 23.65 7.85 -11.41
C GLU A 223 22.31 8.44 -10.92
N GLU A 224 21.19 8.06 -11.54
CA GLU A 224 19.86 8.44 -11.06
C GLU A 224 19.58 7.83 -9.68
N VAL A 225 19.96 6.58 -9.45
CA VAL A 225 19.84 5.94 -8.13
C VAL A 225 20.77 6.61 -7.11
N MET A 226 21.98 6.99 -7.50
CA MET A 226 22.90 7.70 -6.60
C MET A 226 22.36 9.09 -6.21
N ARG A 227 21.73 9.81 -7.15
CA ARG A 227 21.01 11.07 -6.86
C ARG A 227 19.92 10.87 -5.81
N MET A 228 19.11 9.82 -5.97
CA MET A 228 18.09 9.44 -4.98
C MET A 228 18.71 9.18 -3.60
N VAL A 229 19.75 8.34 -3.55
CA VAL A 229 20.42 7.94 -2.29
C VAL A 229 21.07 9.12 -1.57
N ARG A 230 21.72 10.04 -2.31
CA ARG A 230 22.24 11.29 -1.75
C ARG A 230 21.13 12.07 -1.05
N HIS A 231 19.97 12.19 -1.66
CA HIS A 231 18.88 12.95 -1.05
C HIS A 231 18.21 12.22 0.11
N ILE A 232 18.10 10.89 0.08
CA ILE A 232 17.63 10.10 1.23
C ILE A 232 18.50 10.35 2.47
N TRP A 233 19.80 10.56 2.28
CA TRP A 233 20.70 10.95 3.37
C TRP A 233 20.34 12.33 3.93
N GLU A 234 20.04 13.32 3.10
CA GLU A 234 19.61 14.67 3.53
C GLU A 234 18.31 14.65 4.33
N LEU A 235 17.44 13.68 4.04
CA LEU A 235 16.15 13.48 4.72
C LEU A 235 16.30 12.70 6.04
N ASN A 236 17.50 12.24 6.40
CA ASN A 236 17.67 11.45 7.60
C ASN A 236 17.38 12.29 8.86
N GLY A 237 16.38 11.86 9.64
CA GLY A 237 15.98 12.52 10.88
C GLY A 237 15.17 13.81 10.70
N THR A 238 14.73 14.12 9.48
CA THR A 238 13.74 15.18 9.22
C THR A 238 12.33 14.69 9.56
N LYS A 239 11.40 15.64 9.68
CA LYS A 239 9.99 15.41 9.99
C LYS A 239 9.13 16.18 9.00
N SER A 240 8.07 15.54 8.54
CA SER A 240 6.96 16.15 7.81
C SER A 240 5.65 15.66 8.40
N TYR A 241 4.57 16.42 8.27
CA TYR A 241 3.24 15.92 8.62
C TYR A 241 2.89 14.65 7.82
N TYR A 242 2.16 13.74 8.45
CA TYR A 242 1.75 12.47 7.84
C TYR A 242 0.24 12.41 7.74
N TYR A 243 -0.26 12.47 6.51
CA TYR A 243 -1.68 12.36 6.18
C TYR A 243 -1.97 11.03 5.49
N PHE A 244 -2.94 10.26 5.99
CA PHE A 244 -3.21 8.91 5.48
C PHE A 244 -3.60 8.89 4.00
N PHE A 245 -4.35 9.89 3.52
CA PHE A 245 -4.82 9.93 2.14
C PHE A 245 -3.84 10.59 1.17
N THR A 246 -3.04 11.58 1.60
CA THR A 246 -2.19 12.38 0.71
C THR A 246 -0.71 12.13 0.97
N GLU A 247 -0.14 12.75 2.00
CA GLU A 247 1.28 12.74 2.36
C GLU A 247 1.69 11.44 3.08
N ASN A 248 1.27 10.31 2.52
CA ASN A 248 1.51 8.99 3.07
C ASN A 248 2.82 8.37 2.57
N CYS A 249 3.06 7.12 2.97
CA CYS A 249 4.18 6.32 2.54
C CYS A 249 4.41 6.27 1.02
N SER A 250 3.34 6.13 0.23
CA SER A 250 3.41 5.94 -1.21
C SER A 250 3.80 7.24 -1.90
N TYR A 251 3.20 8.35 -1.46
CA TYR A 251 3.52 9.70 -1.97
C TYR A 251 4.99 10.06 -1.76
N ASN A 252 5.54 9.77 -0.58
CA ASN A 252 6.94 10.05 -0.27
C ASN A 252 7.94 9.23 -1.11
N MET A 253 7.52 8.08 -1.68
CA MET A 253 8.33 7.36 -2.66
C MET A 253 8.33 8.02 -4.04
N LEU A 254 7.25 8.71 -4.42
CA LEU A 254 7.15 9.44 -5.69
C LEU A 254 8.17 10.58 -5.74
N TRP A 255 8.31 11.34 -4.65
CA TRP A 255 9.36 12.35 -4.51
C TRP A 255 10.74 11.78 -4.80
N LEU A 256 11.09 10.66 -4.18
CA LEU A 256 12.40 10.02 -4.36
C LEU A 256 12.63 9.55 -5.81
N MET A 257 11.59 9.02 -6.48
CA MET A 257 11.69 8.61 -7.88
C MET A 257 11.89 9.81 -8.83
N GLU A 258 11.21 10.93 -8.59
CA GLU A 258 11.42 12.16 -9.37
C GLU A 258 12.77 12.81 -9.07
N ILE A 259 13.28 12.72 -7.84
CA ILE A 259 14.66 13.13 -7.51
C ILE A 259 15.69 12.27 -8.25
N ALA A 260 15.39 10.99 -8.44
CA ALA A 260 16.24 10.11 -9.24
C ALA A 260 16.24 10.55 -10.72
N ARG A 261 15.04 10.76 -11.29
CA ARG A 261 14.82 11.19 -12.68
C ARG A 261 13.94 12.43 -12.73
N PRO A 262 14.52 13.65 -12.76
CA PRO A 262 13.76 14.90 -12.66
C PRO A 262 12.82 15.20 -13.83
N SER A 263 12.94 14.46 -14.93
CA SER A 263 12.08 14.58 -16.11
C SER A 263 10.73 13.90 -15.95
N THR A 264 10.53 13.05 -14.93
CA THR A 264 9.23 12.42 -14.66
C THR A 264 8.36 13.30 -13.77
N HIS A 265 7.05 13.15 -13.91
CA HIS A 265 6.03 13.95 -13.22
C HIS A 265 5.01 13.04 -12.50
N ILE A 266 5.51 11.95 -11.89
CA ILE A 266 4.71 10.90 -11.26
C ILE A 266 3.74 11.45 -10.20
N ARG A 267 4.15 12.47 -9.44
CA ARG A 267 3.32 13.09 -8.38
C ARG A 267 2.13 13.85 -8.96
N GLU A 268 2.25 14.39 -10.16
CA GLU A 268 1.21 15.24 -10.79
C GLU A 268 -0.01 14.44 -11.26
N HIS A 269 0.09 13.10 -11.28
CA HIS A 269 -1.04 12.20 -11.47
C HIS A 269 -2.03 12.20 -10.29
N PHE A 270 -1.64 12.78 -9.14
CA PHE A 270 -2.42 12.74 -7.91
C PHE A 270 -2.87 14.14 -7.48
N ALA A 271 -4.18 14.36 -7.40
CA ALA A 271 -4.75 15.66 -7.01
C ALA A 271 -5.31 15.69 -5.57
N TYR A 272 -5.87 14.59 -5.07
CA TYR A 272 -6.61 14.57 -3.80
C TYR A 272 -6.19 13.45 -2.84
N GLN A 273 -5.59 12.39 -3.36
CA GLN A 273 -5.18 11.23 -2.59
C GLN A 273 -4.11 10.44 -3.36
N VAL A 274 -3.31 9.66 -2.63
CA VAL A 274 -2.31 8.75 -3.16
C VAL A 274 -2.60 7.36 -2.64
N ILE A 275 -3.17 6.53 -3.50
CA ILE A 275 -3.43 5.11 -3.19
C ILE A 275 -2.19 4.30 -3.59
N PRO A 276 -1.72 3.35 -2.75
CA PRO A 276 -0.52 2.57 -3.04
C PRO A 276 -0.51 1.92 -4.43
N LEU A 277 -1.62 1.28 -4.84
CA LEU A 277 -1.71 0.68 -6.17
C LEU A 277 -1.67 1.71 -7.30
N GLU A 278 -2.31 2.87 -7.13
CA GLU A 278 -2.26 3.96 -8.12
C GLU A 278 -0.84 4.53 -8.26
N SER A 279 -0.04 4.54 -7.18
CA SER A 279 1.39 4.90 -7.28
C SER A 279 2.18 3.96 -8.19
N VAL A 280 1.81 2.67 -8.23
CA VAL A 280 2.41 1.69 -9.15
C VAL A 280 1.95 1.96 -10.58
N HIS A 281 0.66 2.24 -10.80
CA HIS A 281 0.16 2.57 -12.13
C HIS A 281 0.78 3.85 -12.69
N ALA A 282 0.88 4.92 -11.89
CA ALA A 282 1.52 6.17 -12.30
C ALA A 282 3.01 5.98 -12.63
N THR A 283 3.71 5.13 -11.86
CA THR A 283 5.10 4.76 -12.16
C THR A 283 5.22 4.02 -13.50
N ASN A 284 4.23 3.19 -13.85
CA ASN A 284 4.18 2.52 -15.14
C ASN A 284 3.85 3.50 -16.29
N GLU A 285 2.96 4.46 -16.07
CA GLU A 285 2.58 5.49 -17.06
C GLU A 285 3.73 6.43 -17.41
N GLU A 286 4.67 6.64 -16.48
CA GLU A 286 5.92 7.39 -16.70
C GLU A 286 7.06 6.52 -17.26
N ASP A 287 6.74 5.33 -17.76
CA ASP A 287 7.67 4.35 -18.35
C ASP A 287 8.85 4.00 -17.44
N LEU A 288 8.67 4.00 -16.11
CA LEU A 288 9.75 3.70 -15.17
C LEU A 288 9.91 2.20 -14.89
N ILE A 289 8.89 1.37 -15.12
CA ILE A 289 8.92 -0.05 -14.79
C ILE A 289 9.58 -0.86 -15.92
N ALA A 290 10.71 -1.51 -15.63
CA ALA A 290 11.41 -2.38 -16.58
C ALA A 290 10.93 -3.83 -16.52
N LYS A 291 10.73 -4.36 -15.31
CA LYS A 291 10.42 -5.78 -15.06
C LYS A 291 9.54 -5.96 -13.84
N GLU A 292 8.72 -7.00 -13.87
CA GLU A 292 7.77 -7.36 -12.83
C GLU A 292 8.16 -8.71 -12.21
N PHE A 293 8.17 -8.80 -10.88
CA PHE A 293 8.41 -10.04 -10.16
C PHE A 293 7.36 -10.26 -9.08
N TYR A 294 6.82 -11.47 -9.06
CA TYR A 294 5.88 -11.90 -8.04
C TYR A 294 6.59 -12.73 -6.95
N ARG A 295 6.28 -12.43 -5.69
CA ARG A 295 6.74 -13.19 -4.52
C ARG A 295 5.53 -13.66 -3.71
N PRO A 296 5.29 -14.99 -3.62
CA PRO A 296 4.19 -15.51 -2.84
C PRO A 296 4.43 -15.31 -1.34
N SER A 297 3.35 -15.04 -0.62
CA SER A 297 3.27 -15.02 0.83
C SER A 297 3.39 -16.43 1.44
N LYS A 298 3.66 -16.51 2.75
CA LYS A 298 3.57 -17.77 3.48
C LYS A 298 2.19 -18.43 3.35
N ARG A 299 1.13 -17.63 3.34
CA ARG A 299 -0.23 -18.13 3.13
C ARG A 299 -0.37 -18.77 1.75
N THR A 300 0.09 -18.12 0.69
CA THR A 300 0.02 -18.65 -0.68
C THR A 300 0.83 -19.94 -0.82
N ILE A 301 2.00 -20.03 -0.18
CA ILE A 301 2.81 -21.26 -0.13
C ILE A 301 2.05 -22.40 0.57
N LEU A 302 1.48 -22.13 1.75
CA LEU A 302 0.72 -23.13 2.52
C LEU A 302 -0.55 -23.59 1.78
N LEU A 303 -1.25 -22.68 1.11
CA LEU A 303 -2.40 -23.04 0.27
C LEU A 303 -2.00 -23.91 -0.92
N LYS A 304 -0.81 -23.69 -1.50
CA LYS A 304 -0.31 -24.56 -2.56
C LYS A 304 -0.01 -25.96 -2.05
N TYR A 305 0.56 -26.09 -0.85
CA TYR A 305 0.72 -27.41 -0.23
C TYR A 305 -0.62 -28.05 0.10
N GLU A 306 -1.63 -27.29 0.54
CA GLU A 306 -2.97 -27.82 0.80
C GLU A 306 -3.62 -28.43 -0.47
N GLU A 307 -3.33 -27.89 -1.65
CA GLU A 307 -3.77 -28.43 -2.94
C GLU A 307 -3.01 -29.73 -3.32
N LEU A 308 -1.72 -29.81 -3.02
CA LEU A 308 -0.83 -30.91 -3.43
C LEU A 308 -0.86 -32.11 -2.46
N ILE A 309 -1.09 -31.87 -1.17
CA ILE A 309 -1.18 -32.91 -0.15
C ILE A 309 -2.56 -33.57 -0.27
N LYS A 310 -2.58 -34.90 -0.34
CA LYS A 310 -3.81 -35.67 -0.36
C LYS A 310 -4.66 -35.34 0.88
N ASP A 311 -5.97 -35.21 0.69
CA ASP A 311 -6.94 -34.87 1.74
C ASP A 311 -6.79 -35.68 3.02
N GLN A 312 -6.53 -36.98 2.89
CA GLN A 312 -6.35 -37.88 4.03
C GLN A 312 -5.08 -37.59 4.84
N ASN A 313 -4.09 -36.85 4.32
CA ASN A 313 -2.78 -36.61 4.93
C ASN A 313 -2.58 -35.16 5.42
N ILE A 314 -3.47 -34.23 5.09
CA ILE A 314 -3.28 -32.80 5.41
C ILE A 314 -3.25 -32.51 6.92
N HIS A 315 -3.91 -33.35 7.72
CA HIS A 315 -3.96 -33.23 9.17
C HIS A 315 -2.57 -33.29 9.82
N PHE A 316 -1.64 -34.08 9.25
CA PHE A 316 -0.27 -34.19 9.71
C PHE A 316 0.47 -32.85 9.79
N VAL A 317 0.13 -31.87 8.94
CA VAL A 317 0.78 -30.54 8.93
C VAL A 317 0.67 -29.86 10.29
N LYS A 318 -0.48 -29.99 10.97
CA LYS A 318 -0.72 -29.41 12.30
C LYS A 318 -0.25 -30.36 13.41
N GLU A 319 -0.60 -31.65 13.30
CA GLU A 319 -0.33 -32.63 14.35
C GLU A 319 1.17 -32.86 14.61
N LEU A 320 2.02 -32.72 13.59
CA LEU A 320 3.49 -32.81 13.74
C LEU A 320 4.08 -31.74 14.68
N GLN A 321 3.33 -30.69 15.03
CA GLN A 321 3.74 -29.65 15.99
C GLN A 321 3.27 -29.93 17.42
N GLU A 322 2.41 -30.93 17.59
CA GLU A 322 1.75 -31.31 18.83
C GLU A 322 2.28 -32.63 19.40
N ASP A 323 2.62 -33.60 18.52
CA ASP A 323 3.13 -34.92 18.91
C ASP A 323 4.48 -35.25 18.26
N ASP A 324 5.53 -35.27 19.08
CA ASP A 324 6.89 -35.64 18.68
C ASP A 324 7.00 -37.09 18.14
N LYS A 325 6.16 -38.01 18.63
CA LYS A 325 6.20 -39.42 18.20
C LYS A 325 5.67 -39.60 16.79
N LEU A 326 4.73 -38.73 16.39
CA LEU A 326 4.12 -38.74 15.06
C LEU A 326 5.15 -38.51 13.94
N ASN A 327 6.19 -37.73 14.23
CA ASN A 327 7.26 -37.46 13.27
C ASN A 327 7.97 -38.75 12.83
N LEU A 328 8.34 -39.63 13.76
CA LEU A 328 9.00 -40.90 13.42
C LEU A 328 8.04 -41.85 12.68
N THR A 329 6.80 -41.95 13.17
CA THR A 329 5.76 -42.79 12.55
C THR A 329 5.49 -42.39 11.10
N LEU A 330 5.34 -41.09 10.82
CA LEU A 330 5.12 -40.57 9.46
C LEU A 330 6.32 -40.84 8.56
N LEU A 331 7.54 -40.67 9.07
CA LEU A 331 8.76 -40.89 8.30
C LEU A 331 8.85 -42.35 7.80
N GLU A 332 8.41 -43.31 8.62
CA GLU A 332 8.46 -44.75 8.35
C GLU A 332 7.22 -45.30 7.62
N ASP A 333 6.11 -44.54 7.55
CA ASP A 333 4.84 -45.02 6.97
C ASP A 333 4.94 -45.37 5.48
N GLN A 334 4.82 -46.64 5.12
CA GLN A 334 4.92 -47.07 3.72
C GLN A 334 3.67 -46.80 2.88
N ASN A 335 2.54 -46.44 3.49
CA ASN A 335 1.30 -46.12 2.78
C ASN A 335 1.33 -44.71 2.15
N ILE A 336 2.27 -43.87 2.57
CA ILE A 336 2.43 -42.50 2.07
C ILE A 336 3.66 -42.46 1.17
N SER A 337 3.48 -42.05 -0.08
CA SER A 337 4.59 -41.91 -1.02
C SER A 337 5.62 -40.90 -0.52
N THR A 338 6.88 -41.08 -0.87
CA THR A 338 7.97 -40.16 -0.50
C THR A 338 7.64 -38.71 -0.84
N GLN A 339 7.07 -38.45 -2.03
CA GLN A 339 6.67 -37.11 -2.43
C GLN A 339 5.61 -36.50 -1.51
N GLN A 340 4.63 -37.28 -1.06
CA GLN A 340 3.62 -36.81 -0.12
C GLN A 340 4.22 -36.51 1.25
N LYS A 341 5.15 -37.36 1.75
CA LYS A 341 5.89 -37.06 2.99
C LYS A 341 6.68 -35.76 2.87
N GLN A 342 7.37 -35.55 1.75
CA GLN A 342 8.11 -34.31 1.49
C GLN A 342 7.20 -33.08 1.57
N TYR A 343 6.05 -33.10 0.88
CA TYR A 343 5.07 -32.01 0.94
C TYR A 343 4.53 -31.78 2.35
N ILE A 344 4.21 -32.84 3.10
CA ILE A 344 3.73 -32.72 4.49
C ILE A 344 4.78 -32.05 5.37
N TYR A 345 6.04 -32.48 5.33
CA TYR A 345 7.09 -31.88 6.15
C TYR A 345 7.42 -30.44 5.74
N GLU A 346 7.45 -30.14 4.44
CA GLU A 346 7.65 -28.78 3.96
C GLU A 346 6.52 -27.84 4.40
N ALA A 347 5.27 -28.30 4.27
CA ALA A 347 4.10 -27.57 4.77
C ALA A 347 4.12 -27.42 6.29
N ALA A 348 4.55 -28.44 7.04
CA ALA A 348 4.66 -28.40 8.49
C ALA A 348 5.73 -27.39 8.96
N ILE A 349 6.86 -27.29 8.24
CA ILE A 349 7.90 -26.29 8.51
C ILE A 349 7.37 -24.87 8.22
N GLU A 350 6.73 -24.67 7.06
CA GLU A 350 6.13 -23.37 6.71
C GLU A 350 5.03 -22.95 7.70
N TYR A 351 4.21 -23.91 8.15
CA TYR A 351 3.17 -23.66 9.14
C TYR A 351 3.78 -23.38 10.52
N LEU A 352 4.85 -24.08 10.91
CA LEU A 352 5.56 -23.83 12.16
C LEU A 352 6.12 -22.39 12.20
N GLU A 353 6.75 -21.95 11.12
CA GLU A 353 7.22 -20.57 10.98
C GLU A 353 6.08 -19.55 11.04
N TYR A 354 4.93 -19.89 10.46
CA TYR A 354 3.70 -19.09 10.55
C TYR A 354 3.15 -19.01 11.99
N SER A 355 3.07 -20.12 12.71
CA SER A 355 2.63 -20.14 14.12
C SER A 355 3.58 -19.30 14.99
N PHE A 356 4.89 -19.37 14.74
CA PHE A 356 5.88 -18.58 15.45
C PHE A 356 5.76 -17.07 15.14
N SER A 357 5.54 -16.68 13.87
CA SER A 357 5.35 -15.26 13.51
C SER A 357 4.10 -14.64 14.14
N ARG A 358 3.13 -15.45 14.54
CA ARG A 358 1.93 -15.04 15.29
C ARG A 358 2.09 -15.01 16.81
N ASN A 359 3.31 -15.24 17.33
CA ASN A 359 3.59 -15.37 18.75
C ASN A 359 2.76 -16.48 19.44
N GLU A 360 2.33 -17.51 18.69
CA GLU A 360 1.55 -18.63 19.24
C GLU A 360 2.45 -19.63 20.00
N MET A 361 3.77 -19.48 19.94
CA MET A 361 4.72 -20.36 20.61
C MET A 361 6.01 -19.67 21.05
N LYS A 362 6.66 -20.25 22.06
CA LYS A 362 7.98 -19.79 22.54
C LYS A 362 9.09 -20.17 21.56
N LYS A 363 10.14 -19.34 21.52
CA LYS A 363 11.30 -19.51 20.63
C LYS A 363 12.00 -20.86 20.83
N GLU A 364 12.12 -21.33 22.07
CA GLU A 364 12.80 -22.60 22.37
C GLU A 364 12.05 -23.78 21.76
N LYS A 365 10.72 -23.82 21.90
CA LYS A 365 9.86 -24.85 21.29
C LYS A 365 9.91 -24.78 19.77
N TYR A 366 9.89 -23.57 19.20
CA TYR A 366 10.02 -23.36 17.76
C TYR A 366 11.32 -23.94 17.22
N LEU A 367 12.46 -23.62 17.84
CA LEU A 367 13.77 -24.10 17.37
C LEU A 367 13.91 -25.62 17.43
N ASP A 368 13.40 -26.24 18.50
CA ASP A 368 13.40 -27.70 18.65
C ASP A 368 12.55 -28.40 17.56
N LEU A 369 11.31 -27.95 17.37
CA LEU A 369 10.44 -28.48 16.31
C LEU A 369 11.04 -28.23 14.92
N PHE A 370 11.58 -27.04 14.67
CA PHE A 370 12.17 -26.68 13.39
C PHE A 370 13.34 -27.61 13.05
N TYR A 371 14.21 -27.88 14.01
CA TYR A 371 15.32 -28.82 13.86
C TYR A 371 14.81 -30.25 13.56
N LYS A 372 13.85 -30.74 14.35
CA LYS A 372 13.28 -32.09 14.19
C LYS A 372 12.61 -32.29 12.82
N LEU A 373 11.75 -31.34 12.41
CA LEU A 373 11.04 -31.41 11.14
C LEU A 373 11.99 -31.28 9.95
N SER A 374 12.93 -30.33 9.99
CA SER A 374 13.93 -30.14 8.94
C SER A 374 14.84 -31.36 8.79
N SER A 375 15.22 -31.98 9.92
CA SER A 375 16.04 -33.21 9.93
C SER A 375 15.29 -34.38 9.29
N SER A 376 14.01 -34.58 9.60
CA SER A 376 13.18 -35.61 8.96
C SER A 376 12.98 -35.33 7.47
N ARG A 377 12.71 -34.07 7.10
CA ARG A 377 12.59 -33.66 5.71
C ARG A 377 13.85 -33.97 4.91
N ALA A 378 15.04 -33.68 5.45
CA ALA A 378 16.31 -33.89 4.78
C ALA A 378 16.55 -35.37 4.42
N LYS A 379 16.09 -36.33 5.24
CA LYS A 379 16.22 -37.77 4.98
C LYS A 379 15.43 -38.25 3.76
N LEU A 380 14.42 -37.50 3.34
CA LEU A 380 13.56 -37.85 2.19
C LEU A 380 14.17 -37.47 0.84
N GLY A 381 15.39 -36.91 0.81
CA GLY A 381 16.08 -36.54 -0.42
C GLY A 381 15.53 -35.27 -1.09
N LYS A 382 15.92 -35.04 -2.35
CA LYS A 382 15.50 -33.87 -3.13
C LYS A 382 14.00 -33.92 -3.43
N GLY A 383 13.29 -32.85 -3.12
CA GLY A 383 11.87 -32.71 -3.48
C GLY A 383 11.66 -31.95 -4.78
N GLU A 384 10.42 -31.94 -5.25
CA GLU A 384 9.97 -31.11 -6.35
C GLU A 384 9.89 -29.64 -5.93
N LYS A 385 10.32 -28.74 -6.82
CA LYS A 385 10.18 -27.30 -6.57
C LYS A 385 8.73 -26.89 -6.82
N LEU A 386 8.11 -26.23 -5.84
CA LEU A 386 6.79 -25.64 -6.05
C LEU A 386 6.81 -24.66 -7.22
N ASN A 387 5.86 -24.84 -8.13
CA ASN A 387 5.56 -23.87 -9.16
C ASN A 387 4.32 -23.08 -8.76
N PHE A 388 4.43 -21.76 -8.79
CA PHE A 388 3.32 -20.85 -8.55
C PHE A 388 2.96 -20.22 -9.89
N PRO A 389 1.74 -20.42 -10.42
CA PRO A 389 1.30 -19.56 -11.51
C PRO A 389 1.34 -18.12 -11.01
N ASN A 390 1.89 -17.20 -11.81
CA ASN A 390 1.83 -15.78 -11.48
C ASN A 390 0.36 -15.39 -11.38
N PRO A 391 -0.10 -14.82 -10.24
CA PRO A 391 -1.45 -14.31 -10.15
C PRO A 391 -1.65 -13.14 -11.12
N GLU A 392 -2.90 -12.70 -11.26
CA GLU A 392 -3.18 -11.48 -12.01
C GLU A 392 -2.32 -10.32 -11.49
N ASN A 393 -1.58 -9.67 -12.40
CA ASN A 393 -0.74 -8.53 -12.03
C ASN A 393 -1.64 -7.32 -11.69
N PRO A 394 -1.49 -6.71 -10.50
CA PRO A 394 -2.17 -5.46 -10.13
C PRO A 394 -2.02 -4.32 -11.13
N LEU A 395 -0.94 -4.24 -11.90
CA LEU A 395 -0.77 -3.25 -12.99
C LEU A 395 -1.86 -3.32 -14.07
N LYS A 396 -2.56 -4.45 -14.19
CA LYS A 396 -3.66 -4.64 -15.15
C LYS A 396 -5.03 -4.57 -14.47
N SER A 397 -5.09 -4.15 -13.21
CA SER A 397 -6.33 -3.86 -12.53
C SER A 397 -7.01 -2.62 -13.13
N HIS A 398 -8.30 -2.44 -12.86
CA HIS A 398 -8.93 -1.15 -13.08
C HIS A 398 -8.36 -0.09 -12.12
N ARG A 399 -8.55 1.19 -12.46
CA ARG A 399 -8.16 2.33 -11.62
C ARG A 399 -9.11 2.56 -10.44
N ALA A 400 -8.68 3.32 -9.44
CA ALA A 400 -9.41 3.51 -8.19
C ALA A 400 -10.67 4.39 -8.28
N VAL A 401 -10.66 5.46 -9.12
CA VAL A 401 -11.82 6.32 -9.28
C VAL A 401 -12.81 5.66 -10.23
N LYS A 402 -14.10 5.64 -9.89
CA LYS A 402 -15.16 5.10 -10.72
C LYS A 402 -16.23 6.15 -10.97
N PHE A 403 -16.56 6.37 -12.24
CA PHE A 403 -17.76 7.06 -12.67
C PHE A 403 -18.80 6.06 -13.19
N THR A 404 -20.06 6.25 -12.82
CA THR A 404 -21.17 5.37 -13.17
C THR A 404 -22.26 6.17 -13.90
N VAL A 405 -22.75 5.64 -15.01
CA VAL A 405 -23.96 6.12 -15.68
C VAL A 405 -24.82 4.93 -16.11
N GLY A 406 -26.14 5.03 -16.02
CA GLY A 406 -27.00 3.96 -16.50
C GLY A 406 -28.49 4.21 -16.39
N GLY A 407 -29.26 3.23 -16.84
CA GLY A 407 -30.71 3.23 -16.74
C GLY A 407 -31.18 2.24 -15.69
N ALA A 408 -32.26 2.59 -14.99
CA ALA A 408 -32.86 1.75 -13.99
C ALA A 408 -34.39 1.78 -14.06
N MET A 409 -35.00 0.68 -13.63
CA MET A 409 -36.44 0.50 -13.54
C MET A 409 -36.76 -0.02 -12.14
N ARG A 410 -37.46 0.80 -11.35
CA ARG A 410 -38.03 0.43 -10.05
C ARG A 410 -39.53 0.24 -10.21
N ASP A 411 -39.99 -0.98 -9.99
CA ASP A 411 -41.35 -1.44 -10.31
C ASP A 411 -41.70 -1.10 -11.78
N SER A 412 -42.55 -0.10 -12.01
CA SER A 412 -42.92 0.40 -13.35
C SER A 412 -42.34 1.77 -13.68
N SER A 413 -41.47 2.32 -12.83
CA SER A 413 -40.90 3.67 -12.96
C SER A 413 -39.44 3.63 -13.41
N TYR A 414 -39.12 4.40 -14.45
CA TYR A 414 -37.77 4.51 -14.97
C TYR A 414 -37.03 5.70 -14.37
N TYR A 415 -35.72 5.55 -14.17
CA TYR A 415 -34.83 6.64 -13.75
C TYR A 415 -33.42 6.43 -14.29
N THR A 416 -32.69 7.53 -14.45
CA THR A 416 -31.27 7.52 -14.80
C THR A 416 -30.44 7.44 -13.53
N VAL A 417 -29.37 6.66 -13.53
CA VAL A 417 -28.39 6.56 -12.46
C VAL A 417 -27.15 7.33 -12.85
N LEU A 418 -26.69 8.22 -11.96
CA LEU A 418 -25.39 8.88 -12.03
C LEU A 418 -24.65 8.57 -10.74
N GLY A 419 -23.38 8.18 -10.83
CA GLY A 419 -22.60 7.91 -9.62
C GLY A 419 -21.12 8.19 -9.74
N ILE A 420 -20.50 8.42 -8.59
CA ILE A 420 -19.06 8.60 -8.45
C ILE A 420 -18.56 7.93 -7.18
N ARG A 421 -17.44 7.23 -7.30
CA ARG A 421 -16.65 6.72 -6.18
C ARG A 421 -15.20 7.14 -6.37
N PRO A 422 -14.61 7.92 -5.45
CA PRO A 422 -13.26 8.44 -5.63
C PRO A 422 -12.17 7.41 -5.32
N ALA A 423 -12.46 6.32 -4.60
CA ALA A 423 -11.41 5.43 -4.13
C ALA A 423 -11.81 3.96 -4.12
N TYR A 424 -10.81 3.11 -4.39
CA TYR A 424 -10.84 1.67 -4.22
C TYR A 424 -11.96 0.94 -5.00
N HIS A 425 -12.15 -0.33 -4.67
CA HIS A 425 -12.98 -1.28 -5.39
C HIS A 425 -13.92 -2.04 -4.44
N THR A 426 -14.93 -2.65 -5.03
CA THR A 426 -15.95 -3.44 -4.36
C THR A 426 -15.97 -4.87 -4.86
N LEU A 427 -16.72 -5.72 -4.16
CA LEU A 427 -16.99 -7.06 -4.64
C LEU A 427 -17.79 -7.08 -5.95
N GLU A 428 -18.45 -5.99 -6.36
CA GLU A 428 -19.19 -5.91 -7.64
C GLU A 428 -18.31 -5.47 -8.82
N ASP A 429 -17.11 -4.96 -8.56
CA ASP A 429 -16.19 -4.44 -9.57
C ASP A 429 -15.32 -5.57 -10.17
N PRO A 430 -14.59 -5.33 -11.29
CA PRO A 430 -13.69 -6.32 -11.87
C PRO A 430 -12.63 -6.80 -10.86
N GLN A 431 -12.53 -8.11 -10.63
CA GLN A 431 -11.61 -8.66 -9.62
C GLN A 431 -10.13 -8.69 -10.06
N TYR A 432 -9.85 -8.54 -11.35
CA TYR A 432 -8.52 -8.72 -11.91
C TYR A 432 -7.49 -7.83 -11.22
N GLY A 433 -6.40 -8.43 -10.69
CA GLY A 433 -5.32 -7.71 -10.03
C GLY A 433 -5.59 -7.34 -8.56
N PHE A 434 -6.80 -7.65 -8.04
CA PHE A 434 -7.16 -7.43 -6.64
C PHE A 434 -7.22 -8.72 -5.85
N LEU A 435 -6.91 -8.64 -4.55
CA LEU A 435 -7.03 -9.79 -3.66
C LEU A 435 -8.51 -10.21 -3.52
N ARG A 436 -8.76 -11.49 -3.74
CA ARG A 436 -10.08 -12.10 -3.64
C ARG A 436 -10.77 -11.85 -2.30
N GLY A 437 -12.06 -11.52 -2.33
CA GLY A 437 -12.87 -11.31 -1.11
C GLY A 437 -12.57 -10.00 -0.37
N THR A 438 -11.85 -9.07 -1.00
CA THR A 438 -11.60 -7.72 -0.46
C THR A 438 -12.55 -6.70 -1.05
N GLN A 439 -12.95 -5.73 -0.25
CA GLN A 439 -13.61 -4.50 -0.71
C GLN A 439 -13.28 -3.40 0.29
N ILE A 440 -12.95 -2.21 -0.20
CA ILE A 440 -12.81 -1.00 0.59
C ILE A 440 -13.49 0.08 -0.25
N GLU A 441 -14.37 0.86 0.34
CA GLU A 441 -15.11 1.91 -0.35
C GLU A 441 -15.20 3.11 0.59
N PHE A 442 -14.48 4.16 0.22
CA PHE A 442 -14.40 5.45 0.91
C PHE A 442 -15.11 6.46 0.04
N LEU A 443 -16.29 6.87 0.50
CA LEU A 443 -17.27 7.63 -0.26
C LEU A 443 -17.77 6.90 -1.52
N ASN A 444 -19.08 6.76 -1.66
CA ASN A 444 -19.75 6.41 -2.91
C ASN A 444 -21.03 7.22 -2.96
N ILE A 445 -21.27 7.90 -4.07
CA ILE A 445 -22.46 8.72 -4.28
C ILE A 445 -23.16 8.18 -5.51
N GLU A 446 -24.39 7.69 -5.36
CA GLU A 446 -25.29 7.34 -6.45
C GLU A 446 -26.56 8.17 -6.36
N LEU A 447 -26.91 8.82 -7.46
CA LEU A 447 -28.10 9.64 -7.62
C LEU A 447 -29.01 9.02 -8.68
N GLY A 448 -30.30 9.00 -8.38
CA GLY A 448 -31.37 8.62 -9.29
C GLY A 448 -32.08 9.87 -9.79
N ALA A 449 -32.06 10.10 -11.10
CA ALA A 449 -32.69 11.23 -11.77
C ALA A 449 -33.92 10.78 -12.58
N THR A 450 -35.05 11.43 -12.33
CA THR A 450 -36.26 11.42 -13.16
C THR A 450 -36.46 12.81 -13.78
N GLU A 451 -37.47 13.00 -14.63
CA GLU A 451 -37.76 14.33 -15.20
C GLU A 451 -37.96 15.41 -14.12
N ASP A 452 -38.68 15.07 -13.04
CA ASP A 452 -39.05 16.03 -12.00
C ASP A 452 -38.21 15.96 -10.72
N SER A 453 -37.27 15.02 -10.58
CA SER A 453 -36.61 14.80 -9.30
C SER A 453 -35.21 14.20 -9.39
N LEU A 454 -34.33 14.64 -8.48
CA LEU A 454 -33.02 14.05 -8.25
C LEU A 454 -33.00 13.54 -6.79
N LYS A 455 -32.78 12.24 -6.62
CA LYS A 455 -32.82 11.59 -5.29
C LYS A 455 -31.53 10.82 -5.06
N ILE A 456 -31.07 10.81 -3.82
CA ILE A 456 -29.96 9.92 -3.40
C ILE A 456 -30.47 8.48 -3.44
N GLU A 457 -29.72 7.61 -4.10
CA GLU A 457 -29.98 6.16 -4.17
C GLU A 457 -29.10 5.41 -3.17
N ASP A 458 -27.81 5.73 -3.12
CA ASP A 458 -26.85 5.27 -2.11
C ASP A 458 -25.83 6.40 -1.87
N LEU A 459 -25.54 6.67 -0.60
CA LEU A 459 -24.44 7.51 -0.16
C LEU A 459 -23.65 6.74 0.89
N THR A 460 -22.66 5.97 0.48
CA THR A 460 -21.80 5.24 1.42
C THR A 460 -20.63 6.13 1.80
N VAL A 461 -20.34 6.30 3.09
CA VAL A 461 -19.15 7.06 3.56
C VAL A 461 -17.99 6.11 3.85
N LEU A 462 -18.30 4.94 4.41
CA LEU A 462 -17.32 3.91 4.69
C LEU A 462 -17.95 2.54 4.45
N SER A 463 -17.29 1.68 3.69
CA SER A 463 -17.62 0.26 3.65
C SER A 463 -16.36 -0.56 3.44
N ILE A 464 -16.08 -1.50 4.34
CA ILE A 464 -14.92 -2.40 4.23
C ILE A 464 -15.43 -3.82 4.43
N LYS A 465 -15.29 -4.66 3.41
CA LYS A 465 -15.70 -6.08 3.42
C LYS A 465 -14.45 -6.95 3.27
N SER A 466 -14.25 -7.84 4.23
CA SER A 466 -13.13 -8.79 4.29
C SER A 466 -13.70 -10.20 4.39
N ILE A 467 -14.00 -10.78 3.24
CA ILE A 467 -14.61 -12.10 3.10
C ILE A 467 -13.49 -13.13 2.95
N ALA A 468 -12.91 -13.54 4.07
CA ALA A 468 -11.79 -14.46 4.11
C ALA A 468 -12.24 -15.92 4.04
N GLN A 469 -11.84 -16.64 2.99
CA GLN A 469 -12.20 -18.04 2.80
C GLN A 469 -11.42 -18.94 3.77
N ARG A 470 -12.16 -19.83 4.43
CA ARG A 470 -11.63 -20.92 5.25
C ARG A 470 -11.10 -22.04 4.37
N THR A 471 -10.02 -22.64 4.83
CA THR A 471 -9.33 -23.76 4.20
C THR A 471 -9.03 -24.83 5.27
N LYS A 472 -8.46 -25.96 4.88
CA LYS A 472 -8.10 -27.04 5.82
C LYS A 472 -7.02 -26.57 6.79
N LEU A 473 -6.11 -25.72 6.33
CA LEU A 473 -5.07 -25.13 7.19
C LEU A 473 -5.54 -23.86 7.90
N PHE A 474 -6.36 -23.02 7.29
CA PHE A 474 -6.73 -21.71 7.84
C PHE A 474 -8.22 -21.58 8.20
N SER A 475 -8.52 -21.05 9.38
CA SER A 475 -9.90 -20.78 9.83
C SER A 475 -10.13 -19.30 10.17
N PRO A 476 -9.97 -18.37 9.21
CA PRO A 476 -10.26 -16.97 9.46
C PRO A 476 -11.77 -16.74 9.65
N PHE A 477 -12.11 -15.66 10.38
CA PHE A 477 -13.44 -15.09 10.32
C PHE A 477 -13.53 -14.13 9.11
N SER A 478 -14.74 -13.97 8.59
CA SER A 478 -15.09 -12.90 7.65
C SER A 478 -15.80 -11.79 8.41
N TRP A 479 -15.63 -10.55 7.99
CA TRP A 479 -16.31 -9.41 8.60
C TRP A 479 -16.62 -8.33 7.58
N ARG A 480 -17.63 -7.53 7.89
CA ARG A 480 -18.05 -6.40 7.06
C ARG A 480 -18.50 -5.24 7.92
N THR A 481 -18.34 -4.03 7.40
CA THR A 481 -18.96 -2.85 7.98
C THR A 481 -19.46 -1.94 6.87
N LYS A 482 -20.57 -1.23 7.12
CA LYS A 482 -21.10 -0.20 6.22
C LYS A 482 -21.63 0.96 7.05
N PHE A 483 -21.30 2.18 6.63
CA PHE A 483 -21.85 3.44 7.12
C PHE A 483 -22.26 4.31 5.95
N GLY A 484 -23.50 4.78 5.91
CA GLY A 484 -23.99 5.59 4.80
C GLY A 484 -25.49 5.84 4.84
N TRP A 485 -26.06 6.33 3.74
CA TRP A 485 -27.49 6.48 3.53
C TRP A 485 -27.94 5.60 2.37
N ASP A 486 -28.96 4.79 2.60
CA ASP A 486 -29.53 3.94 1.55
C ASP A 486 -31.05 3.83 1.67
N LYS A 487 -31.68 3.38 0.58
CA LYS A 487 -33.12 3.10 0.49
C LYS A 487 -33.48 1.67 0.87
N ASN A 488 -32.66 1.01 1.69
CA ASN A 488 -32.92 -0.37 2.08
C ASN A 488 -33.76 -0.48 3.34
N TYR A 489 -34.03 0.59 4.09
CA TYR A 489 -34.97 0.51 5.21
C TYR A 489 -36.41 0.26 4.73
N VAL A 490 -37.34 0.00 5.66
CA VAL A 490 -38.74 -0.35 5.32
C VAL A 490 -39.51 0.79 4.62
N ASP A 491 -39.10 2.04 4.77
CA ASP A 491 -39.64 3.16 3.98
C ASP A 491 -38.94 3.33 2.61
N THR A 492 -39.28 4.41 1.88
CA THR A 492 -38.73 4.71 0.53
C THR A 492 -37.71 5.86 0.52
N LYS A 493 -37.36 6.41 1.69
CA LYS A 493 -36.40 7.50 1.85
C LYS A 493 -34.98 6.91 1.97
N ALA A 494 -33.98 7.73 1.63
CA ALA A 494 -32.61 7.40 1.94
C ALA A 494 -32.37 7.67 3.44
N ASN A 495 -32.19 6.61 4.22
CA ASN A 495 -31.98 6.71 5.67
C ASN A 495 -30.54 6.37 6.01
N PHE A 496 -30.00 7.05 7.02
CA PHE A 496 -28.69 6.71 7.54
C PHE A 496 -28.72 5.29 8.12
N SER A 497 -27.69 4.50 7.79
CA SER A 497 -27.51 3.14 8.25
C SER A 497 -26.07 2.94 8.72
N ALA A 498 -25.93 2.16 9.79
CA ALA A 498 -24.67 1.67 10.30
C ALA A 498 -24.78 0.17 10.55
N SER A 499 -23.83 -0.61 10.04
CA SER A 499 -23.75 -2.04 10.28
C SER A 499 -22.34 -2.52 10.52
N VAL A 500 -22.22 -3.54 11.36
CA VAL A 500 -20.99 -4.29 11.60
C VAL A 500 -21.38 -5.76 11.67
N GLY A 501 -20.88 -6.55 10.73
CA GLY A 501 -21.20 -7.97 10.63
C GLY A 501 -19.98 -8.86 10.68
N ALA A 502 -20.21 -10.09 11.12
CA ALA A 502 -19.21 -11.14 11.18
C ALA A 502 -19.79 -12.45 10.67
N GLY A 503 -18.91 -13.33 10.20
CA GLY A 503 -19.33 -14.58 9.59
C GLY A 503 -18.18 -15.41 9.07
N PHE A 504 -18.49 -16.27 8.10
CA PHE A 504 -17.54 -17.23 7.55
C PHE A 504 -17.72 -17.36 6.04
N SER A 505 -16.64 -17.71 5.36
CA SER A 505 -16.64 -17.96 3.93
C SER A 505 -15.88 -19.23 3.59
N TRP A 506 -16.28 -19.88 2.50
CA TRP A 506 -15.62 -21.06 1.93
C TRP A 506 -15.58 -20.88 0.42
N GLY A 507 -14.47 -21.26 -0.22
CA GLY A 507 -14.31 -21.07 -1.65
C GLY A 507 -13.40 -22.09 -2.29
N ASN A 508 -13.47 -22.13 -3.61
CA ASN A 508 -12.62 -22.93 -4.48
C ASN A 508 -12.18 -22.07 -5.69
N GLU A 509 -11.65 -22.70 -6.74
CA GLU A 509 -11.23 -21.98 -7.94
C GLU A 509 -12.37 -21.32 -8.74
N LEU A 510 -13.62 -21.79 -8.59
CA LEU A 510 -14.77 -21.25 -9.32
C LEU A 510 -15.31 -19.97 -8.67
N GLY A 511 -15.40 -19.98 -7.35
CA GLY A 511 -16.14 -19.00 -6.59
C GLY A 511 -16.05 -19.24 -5.08
N TYR A 512 -16.70 -18.39 -4.30
CA TYR A 512 -16.84 -18.57 -2.86
C TYR A 512 -18.25 -18.25 -2.40
N LEU A 513 -18.64 -18.89 -1.30
CA LEU A 513 -19.87 -18.62 -0.57
C LEU A 513 -19.52 -18.01 0.79
N TYR A 514 -20.43 -17.22 1.34
CA TYR A 514 -20.27 -16.63 2.65
C TYR A 514 -21.60 -16.53 3.38
N MET A 515 -21.52 -16.62 4.70
CA MET A 515 -22.63 -16.41 5.62
C MET A 515 -22.25 -15.33 6.61
N MET A 516 -23.12 -14.36 6.84
CA MET A 516 -22.88 -13.21 7.73
C MET A 516 -24.06 -13.01 8.68
N VAL A 517 -23.76 -12.51 9.87
CA VAL A 517 -24.71 -11.95 10.81
C VAL A 517 -24.34 -10.50 11.08
N ASP A 518 -25.33 -9.61 10.98
CA ASP A 518 -25.13 -8.16 10.97
C ASP A 518 -26.09 -7.45 11.93
N PRO A 519 -25.63 -7.06 13.12
CA PRO A 519 -26.19 -5.91 13.80
C PRO A 519 -26.27 -4.70 12.85
N ILE A 520 -27.47 -4.13 12.71
CA ILE A 520 -27.73 -2.97 11.88
C ILE A 520 -28.56 -1.94 12.65
N TYR A 521 -28.30 -0.67 12.38
CA TYR A 521 -29.03 0.44 12.96
C TYR A 521 -29.41 1.42 11.86
N TYR A 522 -30.67 1.84 11.84
CA TYR A 522 -31.18 2.86 10.92
C TYR A 522 -31.65 4.10 11.70
N VAL A 523 -31.31 5.28 11.19
CA VAL A 523 -31.88 6.55 11.63
C VAL A 523 -32.87 7.01 10.56
N ALA A 524 -34.14 6.66 10.78
CA ALA A 524 -35.29 7.09 9.99
C ALA A 524 -36.21 8.00 10.86
N ASP A 525 -37.46 8.23 10.43
CA ASP A 525 -38.45 9.00 11.21
C ASP A 525 -38.64 8.40 12.63
N LYS A 526 -38.46 7.08 12.77
CA LYS A 526 -38.17 6.40 14.04
C LYS A 526 -36.90 5.58 13.86
N SER A 527 -35.93 5.73 14.76
CA SER A 527 -34.73 4.89 14.73
C SER A 527 -35.10 3.44 15.03
N ALA A 528 -34.45 2.51 14.33
CA ALA A 528 -34.68 1.08 14.48
C ALA A 528 -33.35 0.33 14.53
N GLY A 529 -33.22 -0.52 15.53
CA GLY A 529 -32.17 -1.53 15.60
C GLY A 529 -32.65 -2.83 14.97
N GLY A 530 -31.74 -3.60 14.38
CA GLY A 530 -32.07 -4.90 13.83
C GLY A 530 -30.89 -5.83 13.74
N ILE A 531 -31.19 -7.08 13.40
CA ILE A 531 -30.21 -8.11 13.09
C ILE A 531 -30.50 -8.69 11.71
N GLY A 532 -29.48 -8.72 10.87
CA GLY A 532 -29.49 -9.34 9.56
C GLY A 532 -28.78 -10.69 9.57
N ALA A 533 -29.27 -11.65 8.80
CA ALA A 533 -28.57 -12.86 8.41
C ALA A 533 -28.47 -12.89 6.89
N SER A 534 -27.25 -12.99 6.37
CA SER A 534 -26.98 -13.02 4.93
C SER A 534 -26.34 -14.32 4.49
N PHE A 535 -26.74 -14.82 3.34
CA PHE A 535 -26.06 -15.86 2.58
C PHE A 535 -25.74 -15.30 1.20
N GLY A 536 -24.47 -15.32 0.81
CA GLY A 536 -24.07 -14.82 -0.51
C GLY A 536 -23.06 -15.73 -1.18
N PHE A 537 -22.94 -15.56 -2.50
CA PHE A 537 -21.92 -16.22 -3.30
C PHE A 537 -21.38 -15.31 -4.39
N ASP A 538 -20.11 -15.53 -4.73
CA ASP A 538 -19.39 -14.87 -5.79
C ASP A 538 -18.80 -15.93 -6.73
N ILE A 539 -19.01 -15.76 -8.03
CA ILE A 539 -18.34 -16.51 -9.10
C ILE A 539 -17.33 -15.56 -9.74
N ASP A 540 -16.04 -15.84 -9.54
CA ASP A 540 -14.93 -14.93 -9.83
C ASP A 540 -13.78 -15.58 -10.60
N LYS A 541 -13.93 -16.83 -11.05
CA LYS A 541 -12.93 -17.54 -11.86
C LYS A 541 -12.60 -16.86 -13.19
N TYR A 542 -13.59 -16.21 -13.80
CA TYR A 542 -13.45 -15.69 -15.16
C TYR A 542 -13.01 -14.24 -15.14
N LYS A 543 -11.98 -13.94 -15.93
CA LYS A 543 -11.41 -12.58 -16.03
C LYS A 543 -12.38 -11.57 -16.66
N SER A 544 -13.26 -12.05 -17.54
CA SER A 544 -14.17 -11.22 -18.33
C SER A 544 -15.52 -10.99 -17.68
N PHE A 545 -15.92 -11.78 -16.68
CA PHE A 545 -17.20 -11.60 -16.01
C PHE A 545 -17.17 -12.08 -14.56
N LYS A 546 -18.00 -11.45 -13.72
CA LYS A 546 -18.16 -11.78 -12.31
C LYS A 546 -19.65 -11.81 -11.96
N THR A 547 -20.06 -12.77 -11.15
CA THR A 547 -21.43 -12.88 -10.65
C THR A 547 -21.40 -12.79 -9.14
N ASN A 548 -22.18 -11.88 -8.57
CA ASN A 548 -22.36 -11.75 -7.12
C ASN A 548 -23.84 -11.86 -6.79
N VAL A 549 -24.21 -12.70 -5.82
CA VAL A 549 -25.58 -12.81 -5.34
C VAL A 549 -25.58 -12.82 -3.81
N GLU A 550 -26.46 -12.05 -3.20
CA GLU A 550 -26.62 -11.98 -1.74
C GLU A 550 -28.10 -12.02 -1.38
N PHE A 551 -28.46 -12.94 -0.48
CA PHE A 551 -29.76 -13.05 0.16
C PHE A 551 -29.62 -12.58 1.60
N THR A 552 -30.48 -11.69 2.06
CA THR A 552 -30.42 -11.14 3.42
C THR A 552 -31.80 -11.09 4.05
N GLN A 553 -31.97 -11.76 5.17
CA GLN A 553 -33.15 -11.64 6.03
C GLN A 553 -32.82 -10.71 7.20
N ARG A 554 -33.68 -9.74 7.51
CA ARG A 554 -33.53 -8.80 8.63
C ARG A 554 -34.75 -8.82 9.54
N TYR A 555 -34.50 -8.71 10.83
CA TYR A 555 -35.49 -8.56 11.88
C TYR A 555 -35.20 -7.29 12.66
N TYR A 556 -36.21 -6.42 12.80
CA TYR A 556 -36.08 -5.15 13.51
C TYR A 556 -36.73 -5.21 14.89
N ASP A 557 -36.25 -4.39 15.82
CA ASP A 557 -36.83 -4.21 17.16
C ASP A 557 -38.25 -3.64 17.14
N THR A 558 -38.64 -2.98 16.04
CA THR A 558 -40.02 -2.54 15.75
C THR A 558 -40.99 -3.70 15.52
N GLY A 559 -40.49 -4.92 15.31
CA GLY A 559 -41.26 -6.10 14.90
C GLY A 559 -41.44 -6.21 13.38
N ASP A 560 -40.86 -5.30 12.60
CA ASP A 560 -40.86 -5.39 11.14
C ASP A 560 -39.83 -6.43 10.65
N GLU A 561 -40.12 -7.04 9.51
CA GLU A 561 -39.24 -8.01 8.87
C GLU A 561 -38.93 -7.59 7.44
N GLN A 562 -37.76 -7.97 6.94
CA GLN A 562 -37.34 -7.63 5.60
C GLN A 562 -36.49 -8.72 4.96
N LEU A 563 -36.83 -9.08 3.72
CA LEU A 563 -36.02 -9.92 2.85
C LEU A 563 -35.46 -9.06 1.71
N LEU A 564 -34.14 -9.14 1.51
CA LEU A 564 -33.42 -8.49 0.43
C LEU A 564 -32.72 -9.55 -0.41
N ILE A 565 -32.83 -9.43 -1.74
CA ILE A 565 -32.09 -10.24 -2.70
C ILE A 565 -31.38 -9.28 -3.64
N SER A 566 -30.07 -9.44 -3.79
CA SER A 566 -29.26 -8.72 -4.77
C SER A 566 -28.60 -9.73 -5.67
N ALA A 567 -28.71 -9.55 -6.99
CA ALA A 567 -28.01 -10.32 -8.00
C ALA A 567 -27.32 -9.37 -8.99
N VAL A 568 -26.02 -9.52 -9.14
CA VAL A 568 -25.16 -8.66 -9.95
C VAL A 568 -24.42 -9.52 -10.95
N GLN A 569 -24.52 -9.17 -12.23
CA GLN A 569 -23.69 -9.70 -13.30
C GLN A 569 -22.84 -8.56 -13.87
N SER A 570 -21.54 -8.70 -13.73
CA SER A 570 -20.55 -7.76 -14.25
C SER A 570 -19.84 -8.36 -15.44
N VAL A 571 -19.63 -7.56 -16.49
CA VAL A 571 -18.86 -7.91 -17.69
C VAL A 571 -17.78 -6.85 -17.90
N ASN A 572 -16.53 -7.29 -17.95
CA ASN A 572 -15.36 -6.42 -18.12
C ASN A 572 -15.10 -6.29 -19.62
N MET A 573 -15.44 -5.13 -20.17
CA MET A 573 -15.31 -4.86 -21.60
C MET A 573 -13.89 -4.40 -21.96
N ALA A 574 -13.23 -3.70 -21.03
CA ALA A 574 -11.82 -3.34 -21.07
C ALA A 574 -11.28 -3.22 -19.62
N GLN A 575 -9.98 -2.97 -19.45
CA GLN A 575 -9.36 -2.81 -18.12
C GLN A 575 -10.11 -1.82 -17.24
N ASN A 576 -10.49 -0.67 -17.82
CA ASN A 576 -11.11 0.45 -17.14
C ASN A 576 -12.60 0.62 -17.48
N PHE A 577 -13.25 -0.42 -18.01
CA PHE A 577 -14.63 -0.30 -18.50
C PHE A 577 -15.45 -1.55 -18.22
N GLN A 578 -16.57 -1.38 -17.51
CA GLN A 578 -17.43 -2.47 -17.06
C GLN A 578 -18.89 -2.20 -17.39
N LEU A 579 -19.58 -3.22 -17.91
CA LEU A 579 -21.04 -3.26 -18.01
C LEU A 579 -21.56 -4.07 -16.82
N LYS A 580 -22.49 -3.50 -16.04
CA LYS A 580 -23.05 -4.13 -14.86
C LYS A 580 -24.57 -4.20 -14.97
N ALA A 581 -25.11 -5.41 -14.90
CA ALA A 581 -26.53 -5.63 -14.70
C ALA A 581 -26.78 -5.99 -13.23
N LYS A 582 -27.69 -5.26 -12.57
CA LYS A 582 -28.04 -5.48 -11.17
C LYS A 582 -29.55 -5.64 -11.03
N TYR A 583 -29.96 -6.66 -10.31
CA TYR A 583 -31.32 -6.88 -9.87
C TYR A 583 -31.37 -6.84 -8.35
N GLU A 584 -32.31 -6.07 -7.81
CA GLU A 584 -32.57 -5.96 -6.38
C GLU A 584 -34.05 -6.21 -6.13
N TYR A 585 -34.34 -7.17 -5.28
CA TYR A 585 -35.69 -7.44 -4.79
C TYR A 585 -35.75 -7.14 -3.30
N LYS A 586 -36.79 -6.41 -2.90
CA LYS A 586 -37.05 -6.11 -1.50
C LYS A 586 -38.47 -6.52 -1.14
N GLU A 587 -38.58 -7.31 -0.09
CA GLU A 587 -39.85 -7.68 0.51
C GLU A 587 -39.85 -7.19 1.96
N LYS A 588 -40.89 -6.45 2.33
CA LYS A 588 -41.01 -5.75 3.61
C LYS A 588 -42.33 -6.16 4.27
N TYR A 589 -42.27 -6.53 5.55
CA TYR A 589 -43.43 -6.78 6.39
C TYR A 589 -43.54 -5.65 7.40
N ILE A 590 -44.47 -4.72 7.17
CA ILE A 590 -44.72 -3.57 8.05
C ILE A 590 -46.08 -3.77 8.69
N LEU A 591 -46.15 -3.88 10.02
CA LEU A 591 -47.43 -4.13 10.73
C LEU A 591 -48.24 -5.31 10.15
N ARG A 592 -47.55 -6.35 9.62
CA ARG A 592 -48.10 -7.54 8.93
C ARG A 592 -48.63 -7.30 7.51
N GLU A 593 -48.47 -6.11 6.94
CA GLU A 593 -48.70 -5.88 5.51
C GLU A 593 -47.43 -6.15 4.71
N LYS A 594 -47.58 -6.93 3.63
CA LYS A 594 -46.49 -7.29 2.72
C LYS A 594 -46.37 -6.24 1.61
N LYS A 595 -45.19 -5.65 1.45
CA LYS A 595 -44.83 -4.77 0.32
C LYS A 595 -43.62 -5.33 -0.41
N GLN A 596 -43.65 -5.24 -1.74
CA GLN A 596 -42.59 -5.73 -2.63
C GLN A 596 -42.10 -4.57 -3.50
N GLU A 597 -40.80 -4.56 -3.78
CA GLU A 597 -40.14 -3.61 -4.70
C GLU A 597 -39.14 -4.39 -5.55
N ASP A 598 -39.25 -4.25 -6.85
CA ASP A 598 -38.31 -4.79 -7.83
C ASP A 598 -37.49 -3.64 -8.43
N ASN A 599 -36.18 -3.78 -8.52
CA ASN A 599 -35.31 -2.78 -9.12
C ASN A 599 -34.28 -3.43 -10.05
N PHE A 600 -34.37 -3.11 -11.33
CA PHE A 600 -33.42 -3.54 -12.35
C PHE A 600 -32.56 -2.36 -12.78
N ARG A 601 -31.24 -2.55 -12.86
CA ARG A 601 -30.28 -1.52 -13.26
C ARG A 601 -29.32 -2.06 -14.30
N ILE A 602 -29.10 -1.29 -15.36
CA ILE A 602 -28.02 -1.51 -16.33
C ILE A 602 -27.10 -0.31 -16.25
N LEU A 603 -25.87 -0.55 -15.81
CA LEU A 603 -24.90 0.48 -15.45
C LEU A 603 -23.62 0.31 -16.28
N LEU A 604 -23.10 1.44 -16.73
CA LEU A 604 -21.82 1.57 -17.40
C LEU A 604 -20.85 2.24 -16.42
N ASN A 605 -19.77 1.54 -16.09
CA ASN A 605 -18.76 2.04 -15.17
C ASN A 605 -17.45 2.30 -15.92
N TYR A 606 -16.90 3.49 -15.72
CA TYR A 606 -15.58 3.88 -16.22
C TYR A 606 -14.65 4.14 -15.04
N TYR A 607 -13.44 3.58 -15.09
CA TYR A 607 -12.43 3.69 -14.05
C TYR A 607 -11.27 4.55 -14.55
N PHE A 608 -10.79 5.51 -13.75
CA PHE A 608 -9.66 6.39 -14.12
C PHE A 608 -8.73 6.71 -12.96
#